data_AF-A0A920SKM5-F1
#
_entry.id   AF-A0A920SKM5-F1
#
_cell.length_a   1.000
_cell.length_b   1.000
_cell.length_c   1.000
_cell.angle_alpha   90.00
_cell.angle_beta   90.00
_cell.angle_gamma   90.00
#
_symmetry.space_group_name_H-M   'P 1'
#
loop_
_entity.id
_entity.type
_entity.pdbx_description
1 polymer ?
#
loop_
_entity_poly.entity_id
_entity_poly.type
_entity_poly.pdbx_seq_one_letter_code
_entity_poly.pdbx_strand_id
1 'polypeptide(L)'
;MKKDVLSHPGVWSVCLRYTLIHPCRVLALGQLTQMNMLQKLVGFSFLGLTLAVMGCSEAAFPKAGTPELRAELFDTIIARTQRREAFSPVKNERLDFDPIQEMGRLRDVVVSADTEQDLYYALARLSHARRDRHLDLYLVAGGLELPDSAGLDVLDGESIEPAQAPVRIFPDYSDENAGYFVGDRAIDPRWPELPAIGDQILTVNGMPVDAWHDSATAFMRYSTSIALRWKLAEAMTLSTAAFPGYLRTKELTLVTRSSSGTESTYSLPFRDPSDLSWAGTGDPNYPSLVLELSTPTFDLFVPEDGRRFVVLLWRGFRDTMVPDVDALIEFAESRGLLDHTLVMDVTRSRGGSLGAYAMQRLQPRPFKTTFGNLRISDVTEPFIEDKQTDFAARNINDGGVPETIDDGSWLISWLEDEFSARLAEGNRIAQMCHSSWPMHQRILTEYFSLLQSTFAGP
;
A
#
# COMPACT_ATOMS: atom_id res chain seq x y z
N MET A 1 -46.62 42.36 -35.01
CA MET A 1 -47.88 41.91 -34.37
C MET A 1 -47.51 41.09 -33.13
N LYS A 2 -48.09 41.46 -31.98
CA LYS A 2 -47.93 40.82 -30.67
C LYS A 2 -48.65 39.46 -30.60
N LYS A 3 -48.08 38.50 -29.85
CA LYS A 3 -48.70 37.72 -28.74
C LYS A 3 -47.72 36.63 -28.23
N ASP A 4 -47.09 36.86 -27.08
CA ASP A 4 -47.24 36.15 -25.78
C ASP A 4 -47.86 34.72 -25.82
N VAL A 5 -47.46 33.67 -25.08
CA VAL A 5 -46.84 33.52 -23.73
C VAL A 5 -46.56 31.99 -23.48
N LEU A 6 -45.42 31.52 -22.91
CA LEU A 6 -45.18 30.97 -21.53
C LEU A 6 -43.73 30.40 -21.51
N SER A 7 -42.74 30.96 -20.81
CA SER A 7 -42.29 30.75 -19.41
C SER A 7 -41.67 29.38 -19.05
N HIS A 8 -40.34 29.32 -18.91
CA HIS A 8 -39.62 28.87 -17.70
C HIS A 8 -38.11 29.22 -17.75
N PRO A 9 -37.55 29.86 -16.70
CA PRO A 9 -36.12 30.02 -16.47
C PRO A 9 -35.62 29.04 -15.39
N GLY A 10 -34.32 28.68 -15.38
CA GLY A 10 -33.75 27.90 -14.28
C GLY A 10 -32.28 27.53 -14.45
N VAL A 11 -31.42 28.38 -13.90
CA VAL A 11 -29.97 28.23 -13.76
C VAL A 11 -29.70 27.63 -12.36
N TRP A 12 -28.90 26.56 -12.33
CA TRP A 12 -27.97 26.04 -11.28
C TRP A 12 -28.38 25.95 -9.80
N SER A 13 -28.28 24.74 -9.24
CA SER A 13 -27.60 24.44 -7.97
C SER A 13 -27.45 22.92 -7.79
N VAL A 14 -26.23 22.39 -7.98
CA VAL A 14 -25.80 21.13 -7.36
C VAL A 14 -24.89 21.51 -6.21
N CYS A 15 -25.30 21.11 -5.02
CA CYS A 15 -24.66 21.47 -3.76
C CYS A 15 -23.40 20.62 -3.57
N LEU A 16 -22.24 21.20 -3.88
CA LEU A 16 -20.96 20.77 -3.31
C LEU A 16 -20.99 21.13 -1.82
N ARG A 17 -21.22 20.15 -0.94
CA ARG A 17 -20.86 20.31 0.47
C ARG A 17 -19.37 20.04 0.63
N TYR A 18 -18.64 21.14 0.71
CA TYR A 18 -17.32 21.25 1.30
C TYR A 18 -17.43 20.98 2.80
N THR A 19 -16.62 20.06 3.32
CA THR A 19 -16.30 20.00 4.73
C THR A 19 -14.94 20.66 4.92
N LEU A 20 -14.96 21.93 5.32
CA LEU A 20 -13.81 22.61 5.91
C LEU A 20 -13.46 21.89 7.23
N ILE A 21 -12.30 21.25 7.30
CA ILE A 21 -11.74 20.77 8.56
C ILE A 21 -10.66 21.75 8.99
N HIS A 22 -11.01 22.66 9.90
CA HIS A 22 -10.03 23.22 10.82
C HIS A 22 -9.86 22.24 11.99
N PRO A 23 -8.63 21.93 12.42
CA PRO A 23 -8.41 21.10 13.59
C PRO A 23 -8.79 21.90 14.85
N CYS A 24 -9.94 21.57 15.43
CA CYS A 24 -10.29 22.06 16.76
C CYS A 24 -9.43 21.32 17.78
N ARG A 25 -8.45 22.04 18.34
CA ARG A 25 -7.68 21.63 19.52
C ARG A 25 -8.63 21.27 20.66
N VAL A 26 -8.63 20.01 21.09
CA VAL A 26 -9.21 19.60 22.36
C VAL A 26 -8.29 20.11 23.47
N LEU A 27 -8.70 21.22 24.09
CA LEU A 27 -8.16 21.62 25.39
C LEU A 27 -8.80 20.73 26.45
N ALA A 28 -7.96 19.95 27.12
CA ALA A 28 -8.31 19.29 28.36
C ALA A 28 -8.66 20.33 29.42
N LEU A 29 -9.80 20.17 30.08
CA LEU A 29 -10.00 20.74 31.41
C LEU A 29 -10.77 19.75 32.28
N GLY A 30 -10.08 19.22 33.28
CA GLY A 30 -10.66 18.46 34.36
C GLY A 30 -11.48 19.33 35.31
N GLN A 31 -12.28 18.61 36.09
CA GLN A 31 -12.79 18.94 37.42
C GLN A 31 -13.56 20.25 37.60
N LEU A 32 -14.89 20.11 37.74
CA LEU A 32 -15.63 20.81 38.79
C LEU A 32 -16.90 20.04 39.17
N THR A 33 -16.77 19.33 40.30
CA THR A 33 -17.85 18.89 41.18
C THR A 33 -18.58 20.10 41.78
N GLN A 34 -19.92 20.11 41.77
CA GLN A 34 -20.77 20.13 42.99
C GLN A 34 -22.22 20.58 42.72
N MET A 35 -23.13 19.75 43.25
CA MET A 35 -24.29 20.09 44.08
C MET A 35 -25.54 20.78 43.48
N ASN A 36 -26.61 19.98 43.58
CA ASN A 36 -27.82 20.20 44.41
C ASN A 36 -29.14 20.67 43.76
N MET A 37 -30.05 19.70 43.80
CA MET A 37 -31.34 19.73 44.51
C MET A 37 -32.50 20.59 43.96
N LEU A 38 -33.53 19.84 43.56
CA LEU A 38 -34.88 19.86 44.13
C LEU A 38 -35.98 20.69 43.42
N GLN A 39 -37.03 19.93 43.06
CA GLN A 39 -38.46 20.15 43.37
C GLN A 39 -39.47 20.57 42.26
N LYS A 40 -40.42 19.63 42.07
CA LYS A 40 -41.90 19.76 41.95
C LYS A 40 -42.58 20.16 40.62
N LEU A 41 -43.23 19.15 40.03
CA LEU A 41 -44.70 18.96 39.92
C LEU A 41 -45.56 20.16 39.48
N VAL A 42 -46.13 20.11 38.27
CA VAL A 42 -47.56 20.36 37.98
C VAL A 42 -47.95 19.56 36.73
N GLY A 43 -49.00 18.75 36.84
CA GLY A 43 -49.58 18.01 35.72
C GLY A 43 -50.53 18.86 34.88
N PHE A 44 -50.61 18.55 33.59
CA PHE A 44 -51.75 18.86 32.74
C PHE A 44 -51.97 17.71 31.76
N SER A 45 -53.13 17.06 31.89
CA SER A 45 -53.70 16.18 30.88
C SER A 45 -54.03 17.00 29.64
N PHE A 46 -53.50 16.61 28.49
CA PHE A 46 -54.13 16.92 27.20
C PHE A 46 -54.14 15.67 26.32
N LEU A 47 -55.39 15.23 26.09
CA LEU A 47 -55.93 14.53 24.95
C LEU A 47 -54.98 14.31 23.76
N GLY A 48 -54.97 13.06 23.30
CA GLY A 48 -54.21 12.60 22.15
C GLY A 48 -54.51 13.36 20.86
N LEU A 49 -53.43 13.72 20.19
CA LEU A 49 -53.36 13.90 18.76
C LEU A 49 -52.19 13.02 18.30
N THR A 50 -52.49 11.79 17.91
CA THR A 50 -51.55 10.90 17.22
C THR A 50 -51.26 11.55 15.87
N LEU A 51 -50.25 12.42 15.81
CA LEU A 51 -49.61 12.74 14.54
C LEU A 51 -49.05 11.41 14.03
N ALA A 52 -49.69 10.89 12.98
CA ALA A 52 -49.04 9.95 12.09
C ALA A 52 -47.85 10.69 11.47
N VAL A 53 -46.69 10.60 12.14
CA VAL A 53 -45.41 10.75 11.48
C VAL A 53 -45.37 9.57 10.51
N MET A 54 -45.88 9.80 9.29
CA MET A 54 -45.36 9.10 8.12
C MET A 54 -43.88 9.50 8.06
N GLY A 55 -43.08 8.80 8.85
CA GLY A 55 -41.68 8.64 8.53
C GLY A 55 -41.71 8.01 7.16
N CYS A 56 -41.44 8.82 6.15
CA CYS A 56 -40.75 8.30 4.99
C CYS A 56 -39.50 7.68 5.59
N SER A 57 -39.52 6.38 5.91
CA SER A 57 -38.28 5.65 5.95
C SER A 57 -37.76 5.87 4.53
N GLU A 58 -36.71 6.68 4.39
CA GLU A 58 -35.77 6.47 3.31
C GLU A 58 -35.49 4.97 3.38
N ALA A 59 -36.12 4.20 2.49
CA ALA A 59 -35.71 2.84 2.27
C ALA A 59 -34.23 3.00 1.96
N ALA A 60 -33.37 2.53 2.88
CA ALA A 60 -31.94 2.62 2.70
C ALA A 60 -31.67 1.95 1.36
N PHE A 61 -31.41 2.75 0.33
CA PHE A 61 -31.08 2.21 -0.97
C PHE A 61 -29.85 1.36 -0.74
N PRO A 62 -29.87 0.06 -1.12
CA PRO A 62 -28.72 -0.80 -0.92
C PRO A 62 -27.51 -0.11 -1.54
N LYS A 63 -26.40 -0.01 -0.82
CA LYS A 63 -25.23 0.76 -1.28
C LYS A 63 -24.61 0.17 -2.55
N ALA A 64 -24.96 -1.08 -2.87
CA ALA A 64 -24.68 -1.72 -4.15
C ALA A 64 -25.36 -1.06 -5.37
N GLY A 65 -26.35 -0.19 -5.16
CA GLY A 65 -27.06 0.53 -6.21
C GLY A 65 -27.95 -0.36 -7.08
N THR A 66 -28.41 0.19 -8.22
CA THR A 66 -29.14 -0.55 -9.25
C THR A 66 -28.18 -1.07 -10.33
N PRO A 67 -28.59 -2.04 -11.17
CA PRO A 67 -27.78 -2.48 -12.31
C PRO A 67 -27.32 -1.35 -13.22
N GLU A 68 -28.16 -0.32 -13.42
CA GLU A 68 -27.83 0.86 -14.24
C GLU A 68 -26.71 1.70 -13.60
N LEU A 69 -26.78 1.93 -12.28
CA LEU A 69 -25.73 2.64 -11.55
C LEU A 69 -24.40 1.86 -11.55
N ARG A 70 -24.45 0.52 -11.44
CA ARG A 70 -23.26 -0.33 -11.54
C ARG A 70 -22.66 -0.34 -12.94
N ALA A 71 -23.49 -0.32 -13.98
CA ALA A 71 -23.04 -0.17 -15.36
C ALA A 71 -22.34 1.18 -15.58
N GLU A 72 -22.92 2.28 -15.08
CA GLU A 72 -22.32 3.61 -15.16
C GLU A 72 -21.00 3.70 -14.38
N LEU A 73 -20.93 3.08 -13.19
CA LEU A 73 -19.70 2.98 -12.41
C LEU A 73 -18.60 2.24 -13.20
N PHE A 74 -18.93 1.09 -13.79
CA PHE A 74 -18.00 0.32 -14.62
C PHE A 74 -17.48 1.17 -15.79
N ASP A 75 -18.39 1.76 -16.57
CA ASP A 75 -18.05 2.56 -17.74
C ASP A 75 -17.17 3.78 -17.35
N THR A 76 -17.45 4.38 -16.18
CA THR A 76 -16.64 5.47 -15.61
C THR A 76 -15.23 5.00 -15.24
N ILE A 77 -15.08 3.84 -14.60
CA ILE A 77 -13.77 3.27 -14.24
C ILE A 77 -12.94 2.98 -15.49
N ILE A 78 -13.54 2.37 -16.51
CA ILE A 78 -12.86 2.08 -17.80
C ILE A 78 -12.42 3.39 -18.46
N ALA A 79 -13.32 4.36 -18.60
CA ALA A 79 -13.00 5.64 -19.23
C ALA A 79 -11.87 6.39 -18.50
N ARG A 80 -11.90 6.44 -17.16
CA ARG A 80 -10.82 7.04 -16.36
C ARG A 80 -9.50 6.29 -16.53
N THR A 81 -9.55 4.95 -16.53
CA THR A 81 -8.36 4.12 -16.73
C THR A 81 -7.73 4.36 -18.09
N GLN A 82 -8.53 4.38 -19.17
CA GLN A 82 -8.08 4.68 -20.52
C GLN A 82 -7.48 6.09 -20.62
N ARG A 83 -8.11 7.11 -20.04
CA ARG A 83 -7.60 8.49 -20.09
C ARG A 83 -6.27 8.67 -19.36
N ARG A 84 -6.09 7.99 -18.22
CA ARG A 84 -4.88 8.11 -17.41
C ARG A 84 -3.69 7.39 -18.04
N GLU A 85 -3.93 6.40 -18.92
CA GLU A 85 -2.91 5.59 -19.61
C GLU A 85 -1.75 5.15 -18.68
N ALA A 86 -2.02 4.92 -17.41
CA ALA A 86 -1.03 4.60 -16.38
C ALA A 86 -0.66 3.11 -16.44
N PHE A 87 -0.24 2.66 -17.62
CA PHE A 87 0.18 1.29 -17.88
C PHE A 87 1.67 1.26 -18.18
N SER A 88 2.32 0.14 -17.83
CA SER A 88 3.67 -0.16 -18.29
C SER A 88 3.55 -1.04 -19.54
N PRO A 89 3.87 -0.53 -20.75
CA PRO A 89 3.79 -1.33 -21.98
C PRO A 89 4.66 -2.58 -21.89
N VAL A 90 5.88 -2.43 -21.37
CA VAL A 90 6.84 -3.53 -21.18
C VAL A 90 6.26 -4.63 -20.26
N LYS A 91 5.54 -4.24 -19.21
CA LYS A 91 4.85 -5.20 -18.33
C LYS A 91 3.76 -5.94 -19.09
N ASN A 92 2.93 -5.22 -19.84
CA ASN A 92 1.80 -5.79 -20.57
C ASN A 92 2.27 -6.76 -21.66
N GLU A 93 3.32 -6.40 -22.39
CA GLU A 93 3.97 -7.27 -23.38
C GLU A 93 4.54 -8.54 -22.72
N ARG A 94 5.26 -8.41 -21.59
CA ARG A 94 5.83 -9.56 -20.88
C ARG A 94 4.79 -10.50 -20.28
N LEU A 95 3.65 -9.97 -19.86
CA LEU A 95 2.55 -10.73 -19.28
C LEU A 95 1.50 -11.12 -20.33
N ASP A 96 1.74 -10.80 -21.60
CA ASP A 96 0.88 -11.05 -22.76
C ASP A 96 -0.61 -10.78 -22.50
N PHE A 97 -0.94 -9.54 -22.13
CA PHE A 97 -2.33 -9.14 -21.87
C PHE A 97 -2.62 -7.67 -22.21
N ASP A 98 -3.89 -7.39 -22.49
CA ASP A 98 -4.42 -6.03 -22.62
C ASP A 98 -5.27 -5.69 -21.38
N PRO A 99 -4.84 -4.73 -20.54
CA PRO A 99 -5.57 -4.36 -19.33
C PRO A 99 -7.02 -3.95 -19.58
N ILE A 100 -7.29 -3.21 -20.65
CA ILE A 100 -8.65 -2.71 -20.95
C ILE A 100 -9.53 -3.86 -21.42
N GLN A 101 -8.98 -4.77 -22.22
CA GLN A 101 -9.72 -5.96 -22.64
C GLN A 101 -10.05 -6.87 -21.44
N GLU A 102 -9.08 -7.12 -20.56
CA GLU A 102 -9.28 -7.95 -19.35
C GLU A 102 -10.33 -7.33 -18.42
N MET A 103 -10.23 -6.02 -18.16
CA MET A 103 -11.25 -5.30 -17.39
C MET A 103 -12.62 -5.35 -18.08
N GLY A 104 -12.65 -5.20 -19.41
CA GLY A 104 -13.85 -5.25 -20.25
C GLY A 104 -14.69 -6.51 -20.04
N ARG A 105 -14.04 -7.67 -19.86
CA ARG A 105 -14.70 -8.97 -19.63
C ARG A 105 -15.45 -9.06 -18.30
N LEU A 106 -15.21 -8.14 -17.37
CA LEU A 106 -15.83 -8.14 -16.05
C LEU A 106 -17.09 -7.27 -15.96
N ARG A 107 -17.53 -6.65 -17.06
CA ARG A 107 -18.72 -5.77 -17.06
C ARG A 107 -19.94 -6.46 -16.49
N ASP A 108 -20.28 -7.64 -17.01
CA ASP A 108 -21.48 -8.36 -16.58
C ASP A 108 -21.40 -8.79 -15.11
N VAL A 109 -20.21 -9.15 -14.64
CA VAL A 109 -19.95 -9.50 -13.23
C VAL A 109 -20.23 -8.31 -12.31
N VAL A 110 -19.80 -7.11 -12.70
CA VAL A 110 -20.06 -5.88 -11.92
C VAL A 110 -21.54 -5.50 -11.97
N VAL A 111 -22.16 -5.56 -13.16
CA VAL A 111 -23.56 -5.19 -13.34
C VAL A 111 -24.51 -6.13 -12.59
N SER A 112 -24.20 -7.43 -12.52
CA SER A 112 -25.02 -8.42 -11.81
C SER A 112 -24.75 -8.51 -10.31
N ALA A 113 -23.89 -7.68 -9.74
CA ALA A 113 -23.53 -7.75 -8.33
C ALA A 113 -24.62 -7.10 -7.45
N ASP A 114 -25.52 -7.91 -6.90
CA ASP A 114 -26.74 -7.43 -6.24
C ASP A 114 -26.58 -7.11 -4.75
N THR A 115 -25.49 -7.57 -4.13
CA THR A 115 -25.16 -7.26 -2.73
C THR A 115 -23.89 -6.41 -2.63
N GLU A 116 -23.70 -5.73 -1.51
CA GLU A 116 -22.49 -4.93 -1.27
C GLU A 116 -21.23 -5.80 -1.30
N GLN A 117 -21.31 -7.02 -0.78
CA GLN A 117 -20.24 -8.00 -0.83
C GLN A 117 -19.93 -8.47 -2.25
N ASP A 118 -20.96 -8.77 -3.05
CA ASP A 118 -20.75 -9.16 -4.46
C ASP A 118 -20.12 -8.01 -5.24
N LEU A 119 -20.58 -6.77 -5.00
CA LEU A 119 -20.07 -5.61 -5.70
C LEU A 119 -18.61 -5.33 -5.31
N TYR A 120 -18.26 -5.45 -4.03
CA TYR A 120 -16.88 -5.34 -3.58
C TYR A 120 -15.98 -6.33 -4.32
N TYR A 121 -16.32 -7.63 -4.35
CA TYR A 121 -15.48 -8.62 -5.01
C TYR A 121 -15.47 -8.46 -6.53
N ALA A 122 -16.56 -7.98 -7.15
CA ALA A 122 -16.56 -7.63 -8.57
C ALA A 122 -15.60 -6.46 -8.87
N LEU A 123 -15.59 -5.43 -8.02
CA LEU A 123 -14.69 -4.29 -8.13
C LEU A 123 -13.23 -4.67 -7.82
N ALA A 124 -13.00 -5.57 -6.86
CA ALA A 124 -11.66 -6.10 -6.58
C ALA A 124 -11.10 -6.82 -7.81
N ARG A 125 -11.89 -7.68 -8.46
CA ARG A 125 -11.51 -8.33 -9.72
C ARG A 125 -11.25 -7.32 -10.83
N LEU A 126 -12.11 -6.32 -10.96
CA LEU A 126 -11.96 -5.26 -11.97
C LEU A 126 -10.66 -4.48 -11.77
N SER A 127 -10.33 -4.12 -10.53
CA SER A 127 -9.11 -3.44 -10.17
C SER A 127 -7.88 -4.30 -10.50
N HIS A 128 -7.86 -5.54 -10.01
CA HIS A 128 -6.72 -6.44 -10.15
C HIS A 128 -6.51 -6.97 -11.58
N ALA A 129 -7.53 -6.92 -12.46
CA ALA A 129 -7.40 -7.24 -13.87
C ALA A 129 -6.32 -6.40 -14.60
N ARG A 130 -5.97 -5.22 -14.06
CA ARG A 130 -4.88 -4.38 -14.58
C ARG A 130 -3.49 -4.91 -14.29
N ARG A 131 -3.37 -5.89 -13.39
CA ARG A 131 -2.10 -6.45 -12.92
C ARG A 131 -1.13 -5.33 -12.55
N ASP A 132 -1.57 -4.44 -11.67
CA ASP A 132 -0.77 -3.33 -11.14
C ASP A 132 -0.63 -3.49 -9.62
N ARG A 133 0.62 -3.51 -9.12
CA ARG A 133 0.88 -3.72 -7.69
C ARG A 133 0.51 -2.50 -6.83
N HIS A 134 0.31 -1.33 -7.44
CA HIS A 134 0.03 -0.08 -6.74
C HIS A 134 -1.42 0.38 -6.92
N LEU A 135 -2.24 -0.40 -7.62
CA LEU A 135 -3.65 -0.07 -7.76
C LEU A 135 -4.42 -0.69 -6.61
N ASP A 136 -4.76 0.17 -5.65
CA ASP A 136 -5.40 -0.23 -4.41
C ASP A 136 -6.90 0.03 -4.44
N LEU A 137 -7.64 -0.82 -3.71
CA LEU A 137 -9.08 -0.70 -3.50
C LEU A 137 -9.31 -0.56 -2.00
N TYR A 138 -9.71 0.64 -1.58
CA TYR A 138 -9.93 0.94 -0.18
C TYR A 138 -11.41 0.85 0.20
N LEU A 139 -11.68 0.39 1.40
CA LEU A 139 -12.93 0.69 2.09
C LEU A 139 -12.92 2.14 2.57
N VAL A 140 -14.04 2.84 2.45
CA VAL A 140 -14.17 4.26 2.80
C VAL A 140 -15.41 4.49 3.66
N ALA A 141 -15.38 5.52 4.51
CA ALA A 141 -16.54 5.90 5.32
C ALA A 141 -17.77 6.17 4.43
N GLY A 142 -18.89 5.54 4.75
CA GLY A 142 -20.13 5.63 3.95
C GLY A 142 -20.13 4.80 2.65
N GLY A 143 -19.03 4.11 2.33
CA GLY A 143 -18.93 3.16 1.21
C GLY A 143 -19.56 1.79 1.52
N LEU A 144 -19.19 0.79 0.72
CA LEU A 144 -19.67 -0.60 0.85
C LEU A 144 -19.30 -1.19 2.22
N GLU A 145 -20.25 -1.90 2.82
CA GLU A 145 -20.10 -2.61 4.07
C GLU A 145 -19.97 -4.11 3.83
N LEU A 146 -18.97 -4.71 4.48
CA LEU A 146 -18.70 -6.14 4.40
C LEU A 146 -18.91 -6.79 5.76
N PRO A 147 -19.37 -8.05 5.82
CA PRO A 147 -19.46 -8.80 7.07
C PRO A 147 -18.10 -9.00 7.75
N ASP A 148 -17.02 -8.94 6.98
CA ASP A 148 -15.65 -9.08 7.43
C ASP A 148 -14.75 -8.20 6.55
N SER A 149 -13.78 -7.54 7.17
CA SER A 149 -12.81 -6.65 6.52
C SER A 149 -11.36 -6.95 6.91
N ALA A 150 -11.09 -8.08 7.57
CA ALA A 150 -9.75 -8.45 7.98
C ALA A 150 -8.81 -8.61 6.76
N GLY A 151 -7.70 -7.86 6.76
CA GLY A 151 -6.73 -7.77 5.67
C GLY A 151 -7.16 -6.91 4.48
N LEU A 152 -8.22 -6.11 4.61
CA LEU A 152 -8.59 -5.10 3.62
C LEU A 152 -8.03 -3.74 3.99
N ASP A 153 -7.58 -2.99 2.99
CA ASP A 153 -7.11 -1.63 3.16
C ASP A 153 -8.30 -0.68 3.42
N VAL A 154 -8.19 0.17 4.45
CA VAL A 154 -9.20 1.17 4.81
C VAL A 154 -8.59 2.57 4.65
N LEU A 155 -9.26 3.43 3.88
CA LEU A 155 -8.82 4.81 3.72
C LEU A 155 -9.10 5.59 5.00
N ASP A 156 -8.08 6.28 5.51
CA ASP A 156 -8.15 7.12 6.73
C ASP A 156 -8.65 6.38 7.99
N GLY A 157 -8.49 5.05 8.02
CA GLY A 157 -8.94 4.19 9.11
C GLY A 157 -7.92 3.11 9.47
N GLU A 158 -8.19 2.40 10.57
CA GLU A 158 -7.37 1.27 10.99
C GLU A 158 -7.74 0.01 10.20
N SER A 159 -6.75 -0.59 9.56
CA SER A 159 -6.89 -1.89 8.90
C SER A 159 -6.81 -3.01 9.96
N ILE A 160 -7.65 -4.03 9.82
CA ILE A 160 -7.68 -5.17 10.74
C ILE A 160 -6.70 -6.22 10.22
N GLU A 161 -5.69 -6.59 11.01
CA GLU A 161 -4.75 -7.64 10.63
C GLU A 161 -5.50 -8.99 10.50
N PRO A 162 -5.33 -9.74 9.40
CA PRO A 162 -5.97 -11.04 9.24
C PRO A 162 -5.32 -12.10 10.13
N ALA A 163 -6.12 -13.05 10.59
CA ALA A 163 -5.60 -14.20 11.32
C ALA A 163 -4.76 -15.12 10.41
N GLN A 164 -3.74 -15.76 10.96
CA GLN A 164 -2.76 -16.57 10.24
C GLN A 164 -2.72 -18.01 10.76
N ALA A 165 -2.50 -18.98 9.86
CA ALA A 165 -2.27 -20.39 10.21
C ALA A 165 -0.82 -20.59 10.72
N PRO A 166 -0.54 -21.60 11.57
CA PRO A 166 0.78 -21.84 12.17
C PRO A 166 1.85 -22.39 11.20
N VAL A 167 1.76 -22.06 9.91
CA VAL A 167 2.71 -22.43 8.85
C VAL A 167 2.95 -21.24 7.94
N ARG A 168 4.16 -21.14 7.37
CA ARG A 168 4.46 -20.23 6.25
C ARG A 168 4.68 -21.08 5.01
N ILE A 169 4.08 -20.67 3.90
CA ILE A 169 4.25 -21.32 2.61
C ILE A 169 5.13 -20.43 1.75
N PHE A 170 6.07 -21.04 1.02
CA PHE A 170 6.90 -20.35 0.04
C PHE A 170 6.68 -20.92 -1.37
N PRO A 171 6.79 -20.08 -2.40
CA PRO A 171 6.80 -20.54 -3.78
C PRO A 171 8.13 -21.22 -4.10
N ASP A 172 8.08 -22.30 -4.88
CA ASP A 172 9.27 -22.94 -5.44
C ASP A 172 9.67 -22.28 -6.76
N TYR A 173 10.82 -21.61 -6.81
CA TYR A 173 11.30 -20.95 -8.03
C TYR A 173 12.28 -21.81 -8.85
N SER A 174 12.42 -23.10 -8.53
CA SER A 174 13.32 -24.00 -9.27
C SER A 174 12.88 -24.27 -10.71
N ASP A 175 11.58 -24.15 -11.00
CA ASP A 175 10.99 -24.26 -12.34
C ASP A 175 9.77 -23.31 -12.49
N GLU A 176 9.39 -23.01 -13.73
CA GLU A 176 8.22 -22.18 -14.07
C GLU A 176 6.91 -22.81 -13.58
N ASN A 177 6.84 -24.15 -13.55
CA ASN A 177 5.69 -24.92 -13.07
C ASN A 177 5.85 -25.44 -11.63
N ALA A 178 6.93 -25.06 -10.94
CA ALA A 178 7.15 -25.53 -9.59
C ALA A 178 6.07 -24.97 -8.65
N GLY A 179 5.65 -25.78 -7.68
CA GLY A 179 4.48 -25.50 -6.84
C GLY A 179 4.80 -24.60 -5.64
N TYR A 180 4.22 -24.97 -4.51
CA TYR A 180 4.42 -24.32 -3.21
C TYR A 180 4.90 -25.36 -2.21
N PHE A 181 5.62 -24.93 -1.18
CA PHE A 181 6.09 -25.80 -0.11
C PHE A 181 6.02 -25.13 1.25
N VAL A 182 6.00 -25.93 2.31
CA VAL A 182 6.09 -25.42 3.68
C VAL A 182 7.48 -24.85 3.93
N GLY A 183 7.56 -23.53 4.05
CA GLY A 183 8.80 -22.79 4.24
C GLY A 183 9.19 -22.58 5.69
N ASP A 184 8.21 -22.51 6.59
CA ASP A 184 8.42 -22.38 8.03
C ASP A 184 7.20 -22.87 8.79
N ARG A 185 7.34 -23.09 10.10
CA ARG A 185 6.23 -23.47 10.97
C ARG A 185 6.37 -22.90 12.37
N ALA A 186 5.25 -22.77 13.06
CA ALA A 186 5.26 -22.35 14.45
C ALA A 186 5.83 -23.45 15.37
N ILE A 187 6.50 -23.06 16.46
CA ILE A 187 7.23 -23.99 17.36
C ILE A 187 6.49 -24.33 18.64
N ASP A 188 5.34 -23.70 18.90
CA ASP A 188 4.59 -23.92 20.13
C ASP A 188 3.95 -25.32 20.14
N PRO A 189 4.17 -26.13 21.18
CA PRO A 189 3.59 -27.48 21.28
C PRO A 189 2.05 -27.49 21.38
N ARG A 190 1.39 -26.34 21.57
CA ARG A 190 -0.08 -26.24 21.54
C ARG A 190 -0.67 -26.49 20.16
N TRP A 191 0.14 -26.38 19.10
CA TRP A 191 -0.33 -26.62 17.75
C TRP A 191 -0.57 -28.11 17.50
N PRO A 192 -1.55 -28.46 16.65
CA PRO A 192 -1.69 -29.83 16.17
C PRO A 192 -0.43 -30.26 15.41
N GLU A 193 -0.37 -31.52 14.99
CA GLU A 193 0.67 -31.96 14.06
C GLU A 193 0.70 -31.00 12.85
N LEU A 194 1.86 -30.39 12.62
CA LEU A 194 2.09 -29.45 11.54
C LEU A 194 2.84 -30.16 10.40
N PRO A 195 2.59 -29.78 9.14
CA PRO A 195 3.37 -30.33 8.04
C PRO A 195 4.87 -30.01 8.21
N ALA A 196 5.72 -30.86 7.65
CA ALA A 196 7.16 -30.69 7.75
C ALA A 196 7.63 -29.59 6.81
N ILE A 197 8.68 -28.88 7.21
CA ILE A 197 9.36 -27.92 6.33
C ILE A 197 9.88 -28.68 5.11
N GLY A 198 9.61 -28.14 3.91
CA GLY A 198 9.93 -28.74 2.62
C GLY A 198 8.83 -29.61 2.02
N ASP A 199 7.74 -29.90 2.75
CA ASP A 199 6.61 -30.63 2.17
C ASP A 199 5.95 -29.81 1.05
N GLN A 200 5.69 -30.44 -0.09
CA GLN A 200 5.02 -29.84 -1.24
C GLN A 200 3.52 -29.68 -0.96
N ILE A 201 2.92 -28.54 -1.27
CA ILE A 201 1.48 -28.32 -1.18
C ILE A 201 0.80 -28.85 -2.44
N LEU A 202 -0.16 -29.76 -2.26
CA LEU A 202 -0.96 -30.35 -3.35
C LEU A 202 -2.36 -29.73 -3.43
N THR A 203 -2.99 -29.49 -2.27
CA THR A 203 -4.31 -28.89 -2.20
C THR A 203 -4.42 -27.87 -1.07
N VAL A 204 -5.29 -26.88 -1.27
CA VAL A 204 -5.64 -25.83 -0.33
C VAL A 204 -7.16 -25.80 -0.21
N ASN A 205 -7.67 -26.03 0.99
CA ASN A 205 -9.11 -26.02 1.28
C ASN A 205 -9.91 -26.96 0.35
N GLY A 206 -9.31 -28.11 -0.01
CA GLY A 206 -9.90 -29.11 -0.91
C GLY A 206 -9.77 -28.80 -2.41
N MET A 207 -9.18 -27.65 -2.77
CA MET A 207 -8.91 -27.26 -4.15
C MET A 207 -7.47 -27.65 -4.54
N PRO A 208 -7.21 -28.27 -5.72
CA PRO A 208 -5.86 -28.44 -6.23
C PRO A 208 -5.11 -27.10 -6.24
N VAL A 209 -3.83 -27.11 -5.85
CA VAL A 209 -3.07 -25.88 -5.61
C VAL A 209 -3.03 -24.95 -6.83
N ASP A 210 -2.97 -25.49 -8.04
CA ASP A 210 -3.00 -24.71 -9.29
C ASP A 210 -4.37 -24.04 -9.51
N ALA A 211 -5.46 -24.77 -9.24
CA ALA A 211 -6.80 -24.20 -9.32
C ALA A 211 -7.04 -23.12 -8.25
N TRP A 212 -6.45 -23.28 -7.06
CA TRP A 212 -6.48 -22.26 -6.00
C TRP A 212 -5.68 -21.04 -6.42
N HIS A 213 -4.48 -21.22 -6.98
CA HIS A 213 -3.64 -20.16 -7.52
C HIS A 213 -4.41 -19.33 -8.56
N ASP A 214 -5.01 -19.99 -9.54
CA ASP A 214 -5.75 -19.33 -10.62
C ASP A 214 -6.94 -18.53 -10.08
N SER A 215 -7.69 -19.13 -9.15
CA SER A 215 -8.86 -18.50 -8.53
C SER A 215 -8.47 -17.28 -7.68
N ALA A 216 -7.42 -17.40 -6.86
CA ALA A 216 -6.93 -16.35 -5.98
C ALA A 216 -6.25 -15.20 -6.73
N THR A 217 -5.65 -15.47 -7.90
CA THR A 217 -5.01 -14.47 -8.76
C THR A 217 -5.95 -13.32 -9.12
N ALA A 218 -7.24 -13.59 -9.30
CA ALA A 218 -8.24 -12.58 -9.60
C ALA A 218 -8.43 -11.52 -8.50
N PHE A 219 -7.93 -11.80 -7.29
CA PHE A 219 -8.08 -10.95 -6.10
C PHE A 219 -6.75 -10.41 -5.58
N MET A 220 -5.65 -10.58 -6.32
CA MET A 220 -4.33 -10.11 -5.91
C MET A 220 -3.80 -9.02 -6.84
N ARG A 221 -3.25 -7.97 -6.24
CA ARG A 221 -2.43 -6.97 -6.94
C ARG A 221 -1.02 -7.50 -7.20
N TYR A 222 -0.56 -7.46 -8.45
CA TYR A 222 0.79 -7.89 -8.83
C TYR A 222 1.26 -7.15 -10.08
N SER A 223 2.56 -7.16 -10.38
CA SER A 223 3.06 -6.64 -11.68
C SER A 223 4.04 -7.60 -12.36
N THR A 224 4.35 -8.71 -11.71
CA THR A 224 5.16 -9.82 -12.24
C THR A 224 4.59 -11.13 -11.70
N SER A 225 4.74 -12.22 -12.44
CA SER A 225 4.36 -13.56 -12.00
C SER A 225 5.12 -14.00 -10.74
N ILE A 226 6.39 -13.65 -10.63
CA ILE A 226 7.23 -13.92 -9.44
C ILE A 226 6.61 -13.28 -8.19
N ALA A 227 6.28 -11.99 -8.25
CA ALA A 227 5.68 -11.29 -7.10
C ALA A 227 4.28 -11.83 -6.77
N LEU A 228 3.50 -12.22 -7.79
CA LEU A 228 2.22 -12.87 -7.59
C LEU A 228 2.37 -14.18 -6.81
N ARG A 229 3.30 -15.05 -7.23
CA ARG A 229 3.56 -16.34 -6.56
C ARG A 229 3.93 -16.15 -5.09
N TRP A 230 4.81 -15.19 -4.80
CA TRP A 230 5.15 -14.83 -3.42
C TRP A 230 3.93 -14.41 -2.60
N LYS A 231 3.14 -13.47 -3.13
CA LYS A 231 1.94 -12.94 -2.45
C LYS A 231 0.88 -14.02 -2.22
N LEU A 232 0.68 -14.90 -3.19
CA LEU A 232 -0.26 -16.01 -3.06
C LEU A 232 0.19 -17.05 -2.03
N ALA A 233 1.50 -17.33 -1.92
CA ALA A 233 2.03 -18.21 -0.90
C ALA A 233 1.73 -17.69 0.52
N GLU A 234 1.93 -16.38 0.74
CA GLU A 234 1.59 -15.72 1.99
C GLU A 234 0.07 -15.75 2.25
N ALA A 235 -0.72 -15.32 1.27
CA ALA A 235 -2.17 -15.18 1.40
C ALA A 235 -2.88 -16.53 1.61
N MET A 236 -2.32 -17.64 1.13
CA MET A 236 -2.81 -19.01 1.38
C MET A 236 -2.91 -19.33 2.88
N THR A 237 -2.05 -18.71 3.68
CA THR A 237 -1.97 -18.96 5.13
C THR A 237 -2.79 -17.98 5.96
N LEU A 238 -3.53 -17.06 5.33
CA LEU A 238 -4.30 -16.01 5.98
C LEU A 238 -5.81 -16.25 5.86
N SER A 239 -6.53 -15.97 6.94
CA SER A 239 -7.98 -15.79 6.91
C SER A 239 -8.28 -14.33 6.62
N THR A 240 -8.17 -13.96 5.33
CA THR A 240 -8.37 -12.58 4.86
C THR A 240 -9.65 -12.41 4.06
N ALA A 241 -10.35 -11.30 4.27
CA ALA A 241 -11.49 -10.84 3.48
C ALA A 241 -11.08 -10.31 2.09
N ALA A 242 -9.79 -10.30 1.75
CA ALA A 242 -9.34 -10.08 0.37
C ALA A 242 -9.88 -11.16 -0.59
N PHE A 243 -10.22 -12.34 -0.05
CA PHE A 243 -10.80 -13.44 -0.81
C PHE A 243 -12.27 -13.69 -0.47
N PRO A 244 -13.09 -14.02 -1.49
CA PRO A 244 -14.48 -14.44 -1.28
C PRO A 244 -14.57 -15.75 -0.50
N GLY A 245 -15.74 -16.01 0.08
CA GLY A 245 -15.98 -17.13 1.00
C GLY A 245 -15.69 -18.53 0.44
N TYR A 246 -15.64 -18.73 -0.88
CA TYR A 246 -15.28 -20.03 -1.47
C TYR A 246 -13.76 -20.31 -1.47
N LEU A 247 -12.93 -19.27 -1.31
CA LEU A 247 -11.48 -19.38 -1.10
C LEU A 247 -11.09 -19.27 0.38
N ARG A 248 -12.05 -18.90 1.23
CA ARG A 248 -11.84 -18.59 2.65
C ARG A 248 -12.62 -19.54 3.54
N THR A 249 -11.91 -20.33 4.32
CA THR A 249 -12.47 -21.32 5.25
C THR A 249 -12.23 -20.88 6.70
N LYS A 250 -12.89 -21.55 7.66
CA LYS A 250 -12.69 -21.30 9.10
C LYS A 250 -11.36 -21.82 9.63
N GLU A 251 -10.79 -22.80 8.95
CA GLU A 251 -9.48 -23.40 9.22
C GLU A 251 -8.81 -23.66 7.87
N LEU A 252 -7.49 -23.58 7.83
CA LEU A 252 -6.73 -23.92 6.63
C LEU A 252 -6.60 -25.43 6.52
N THR A 253 -7.15 -26.03 5.46
CA THR A 253 -6.92 -27.45 5.16
C THR A 253 -5.86 -27.59 4.08
N LEU A 254 -4.78 -28.32 4.36
CA LEU A 254 -3.72 -28.61 3.39
C LEU A 254 -3.63 -30.11 3.14
N VAL A 255 -3.46 -30.50 1.88
CA VAL A 255 -2.86 -31.81 1.56
C VAL A 255 -1.44 -31.53 1.11
N THR A 256 -0.47 -32.15 1.78
CA THR A 256 0.95 -32.01 1.45
C THR A 256 1.55 -33.34 1.03
N ARG A 257 2.67 -33.28 0.32
CA ARG A 257 3.49 -34.45 -0.05
C ARG A 257 4.91 -34.27 0.47
N SER A 258 5.37 -35.23 1.25
CA SER A 258 6.74 -35.26 1.75
C SER A 258 7.75 -35.65 0.67
N SER A 259 9.04 -35.49 0.96
CA SER A 259 10.12 -35.96 0.08
C SER A 259 10.13 -37.48 -0.16
N SER A 260 9.50 -38.26 0.72
CA SER A 260 9.32 -39.71 0.52
C SER A 260 8.12 -40.05 -0.37
N GLY A 261 7.35 -39.04 -0.82
CA GLY A 261 6.13 -39.21 -1.61
C GLY A 261 4.88 -39.50 -0.77
N THR A 262 4.96 -39.44 0.56
CA THR A 262 3.80 -39.66 1.43
C THR A 262 2.89 -38.44 1.40
N GLU A 263 1.60 -38.66 1.17
CA GLU A 263 0.59 -37.60 1.24
C GLU A 263 -0.10 -37.58 2.60
N SER A 264 -0.22 -36.38 3.17
CA SER A 264 -0.82 -36.15 4.49
C SER A 264 -1.78 -34.97 4.44
N THR A 265 -2.87 -35.06 5.21
CA THR A 265 -3.87 -33.99 5.32
C THR A 265 -3.77 -33.31 6.68
N TYR A 266 -3.76 -31.98 6.68
CA TYR A 266 -3.66 -31.14 7.87
C TYR A 266 -4.85 -30.20 7.95
N SER A 267 -5.44 -30.01 9.14
CA SER A 267 -6.38 -28.92 9.43
C SER A 267 -5.75 -27.99 10.45
N LEU A 268 -5.55 -26.74 10.07
CA LEU A 268 -4.73 -25.77 10.80
C LEU A 268 -5.61 -24.59 11.24
N PRO A 269 -5.65 -24.27 12.54
CA PRO A 269 -6.45 -23.16 13.03
C PRO A 269 -5.82 -21.82 12.64
N PHE A 270 -6.64 -20.84 12.28
CA PHE A 270 -6.21 -19.45 12.18
C PHE A 270 -6.13 -18.81 13.58
N ARG A 271 -5.10 -18.00 13.80
CA ARG A 271 -4.81 -17.30 15.07
C ARG A 271 -4.30 -15.89 14.82
N ASP A 272 -4.31 -15.07 15.86
CA ASP A 272 -3.68 -13.76 15.79
C ASP A 272 -2.19 -13.94 15.41
N PRO A 273 -1.63 -13.21 14.44
CA PRO A 273 -0.22 -13.35 14.09
C PRO A 273 0.75 -13.14 15.27
N SER A 274 0.37 -12.33 16.27
CA SER A 274 1.16 -12.11 17.48
C SER A 274 1.26 -13.35 18.39
N ASP A 275 0.36 -14.32 18.23
CA ASP A 275 0.38 -15.60 18.93
C ASP A 275 1.37 -16.61 18.31
N LEU A 276 1.93 -16.32 17.13
CA LEU A 276 2.74 -17.26 16.35
C LEU A 276 4.24 -17.01 16.57
N SER A 277 4.90 -17.90 17.31
CA SER A 277 6.36 -17.99 17.37
C SER A 277 6.87 -18.96 16.32
N TRP A 278 7.72 -18.50 15.41
CA TRP A 278 8.21 -19.24 14.25
C TRP A 278 9.52 -19.98 14.53
N ALA A 279 9.78 -21.07 13.79
CA ALA A 279 11.08 -21.75 13.86
C ALA A 279 12.22 -20.92 13.26
N GLY A 280 11.89 -19.92 12.43
CA GLY A 280 12.85 -18.99 11.84
C GLY A 280 13.62 -19.60 10.68
N THR A 281 13.22 -20.79 10.20
CA THR A 281 13.88 -21.47 9.07
C THR A 281 13.65 -20.75 7.74
N GLY A 282 12.58 -19.96 7.66
CA GLY A 282 12.29 -19.15 6.49
C GLY A 282 12.98 -17.80 6.47
N ASP A 283 13.63 -17.38 7.56
CA ASP A 283 14.24 -16.05 7.68
C ASP A 283 15.73 -16.06 7.30
N PRO A 284 16.26 -14.95 6.73
CA PRO A 284 17.68 -14.85 6.43
C PRO A 284 18.52 -15.12 7.68
N ASN A 285 19.44 -16.07 7.56
CA ASN A 285 20.36 -16.42 8.63
C ASN A 285 21.80 -16.34 8.13
N TYR A 286 22.66 -15.79 8.98
CA TYR A 286 24.02 -15.39 8.66
C TYR A 286 25.01 -16.03 9.63
N PRO A 287 25.25 -17.36 9.53
CA PRO A 287 26.17 -18.04 10.43
C PRO A 287 27.57 -17.42 10.39
N SER A 288 28.22 -17.35 11.55
CA SER A 288 29.57 -16.78 11.72
C SER A 288 29.65 -15.27 11.44
N LEU A 289 28.51 -14.58 11.46
CA LEU A 289 28.42 -13.13 11.44
C LEU A 289 27.73 -12.65 12.73
N VAL A 290 28.16 -11.52 13.26
CA VAL A 290 27.56 -10.86 14.42
C VAL A 290 26.73 -9.68 13.98
N LEU A 291 25.53 -9.57 14.56
CA LEU A 291 24.67 -8.40 14.42
C LEU A 291 25.28 -7.22 15.21
N GLU A 292 25.80 -6.23 14.51
CA GLU A 292 26.45 -5.04 15.10
C GLU A 292 25.47 -3.87 15.23
N LEU A 293 24.56 -3.71 14.25
CA LEU A 293 23.50 -2.68 14.28
C LEU A 293 22.17 -3.30 13.87
N SER A 294 21.09 -2.87 14.54
CA SER A 294 19.71 -3.20 14.16
C SER A 294 18.85 -1.96 14.27
N THR A 295 18.21 -1.59 13.16
CA THR A 295 17.34 -0.42 13.05
C THR A 295 16.02 -0.84 12.36
N PRO A 296 14.98 0.02 12.36
CA PRO A 296 13.80 -0.24 11.53
C PRO A 296 14.13 -0.39 10.05
N THR A 297 15.19 0.27 9.57
CA THR A 297 15.62 0.26 8.16
C THR A 297 16.45 -0.97 7.79
N PHE A 298 17.37 -1.43 8.65
CA PHE A 298 18.29 -2.52 8.32
C PHE A 298 18.81 -3.28 9.55
N ASP A 299 19.42 -4.44 9.29
CA ASP A 299 20.38 -5.09 10.18
C ASP A 299 21.77 -5.15 9.53
N LEU A 300 22.82 -4.82 10.27
CA LEU A 300 24.21 -4.92 9.82
C LEU A 300 24.90 -6.09 10.51
N PHE A 301 25.41 -7.02 9.71
CA PHE A 301 26.16 -8.19 10.15
C PHE A 301 27.63 -8.11 9.72
N VAL A 302 28.54 -8.40 10.65
CA VAL A 302 30.00 -8.32 10.43
C VAL A 302 30.68 -9.65 10.81
N PRO A 303 31.67 -10.15 10.03
CA PRO A 303 32.43 -11.34 10.37
C PRO A 303 33.33 -11.13 11.60
N GLU A 304 33.31 -12.09 12.53
CA GLU A 304 34.22 -12.09 13.69
C GLU A 304 35.64 -12.56 13.33
N ASP A 305 35.79 -13.23 12.20
CA ASP A 305 37.02 -13.88 11.75
C ASP A 305 37.88 -13.02 10.82
N GLY A 306 37.59 -11.73 10.72
CA GLY A 306 38.39 -10.76 9.97
C GLY A 306 38.21 -10.80 8.44
N ARG A 307 37.23 -11.57 7.93
CA ARG A 307 36.87 -11.53 6.51
C ARG A 307 36.39 -10.11 6.12
N ARG A 308 36.75 -9.69 4.90
CA ARG A 308 36.60 -8.29 4.44
C ARG A 308 35.30 -8.06 3.68
N PHE A 309 34.18 -8.44 4.30
CA PHE A 309 32.84 -8.16 3.81
C PHE A 309 31.89 -7.89 4.96
N VAL A 310 30.76 -7.24 4.68
CA VAL A 310 29.65 -7.03 5.62
C VAL A 310 28.35 -7.41 4.93
N VAL A 311 27.35 -7.82 5.70
CA VAL A 311 25.99 -8.07 5.19
C VAL A 311 25.05 -7.01 5.73
N LEU A 312 24.34 -6.33 4.84
CA LEU A 312 23.29 -5.39 5.19
C LEU A 312 21.94 -5.97 4.78
N LEU A 313 21.19 -6.51 5.74
CA LEU A 313 19.82 -6.95 5.54
C LEU A 313 18.91 -5.72 5.55
N TRP A 314 18.46 -5.31 4.36
CA TRP A 314 17.65 -4.12 4.15
C TRP A 314 16.16 -4.43 4.30
N ARG A 315 15.52 -3.89 5.32
CA ARG A 315 14.10 -4.14 5.67
C ARG A 315 13.13 -3.24 4.88
N GLY A 316 13.61 -2.16 4.29
CA GLY A 316 12.79 -1.21 3.52
C GLY A 316 13.13 0.23 3.83
N PHE A 317 12.41 1.15 3.21
CA PHE A 317 12.63 2.56 3.43
C PHE A 317 11.63 3.11 4.45
N ARG A 318 12.13 3.40 5.66
CA ARG A 318 11.33 3.77 6.84
C ARG A 318 11.46 5.26 7.15
N ASP A 319 10.59 5.75 8.02
CA ASP A 319 10.62 7.15 8.48
C ASP A 319 11.96 7.51 9.16
N THR A 320 12.67 6.52 9.72
CA THR A 320 14.01 6.66 10.31
C THR A 320 15.15 6.51 9.30
N MET A 321 14.87 6.46 7.99
CA MET A 321 15.88 6.22 6.93
C MET A 321 17.13 7.09 7.07
N VAL A 322 16.93 8.39 7.24
CA VAL A 322 18.00 9.38 7.28
C VAL A 322 18.94 9.13 8.48
N PRO A 323 18.46 9.16 9.73
CA PRO A 323 19.32 8.89 10.88
C PRO A 323 19.87 7.46 10.88
N ASP A 324 19.14 6.46 10.39
CA ASP A 324 19.62 5.08 10.32
C ASP A 324 20.83 4.96 9.38
N VAL A 325 20.76 5.56 8.19
CA VAL A 325 21.86 5.52 7.21
C VAL A 325 23.04 6.37 7.67
N ASP A 326 22.82 7.55 8.25
CA ASP A 326 23.92 8.35 8.79
C ASP A 326 24.66 7.58 9.90
N ALA A 327 23.94 6.91 10.81
CA ALA A 327 24.52 6.05 11.84
C ALA A 327 25.28 4.84 11.24
N LEU A 328 24.81 4.28 10.12
CA LEU A 328 25.52 3.21 9.40
C LEU A 328 26.88 3.68 8.89
N ILE A 329 26.94 4.87 8.26
CA ILE A 329 28.17 5.42 7.72
C ILE A 329 29.15 5.77 8.84
N GLU A 330 28.69 6.43 9.91
CA GLU A 330 29.51 6.76 11.08
C GLU A 330 30.09 5.49 11.73
N PHE A 331 29.26 4.46 11.89
CA PHE A 331 29.71 3.17 12.41
C PHE A 331 30.75 2.54 11.49
N ALA A 332 30.48 2.48 10.18
CA ALA A 332 31.39 1.90 9.21
C ALA A 332 32.74 2.63 9.15
N GLU A 333 32.76 3.96 9.28
CA GLU A 333 33.98 4.77 9.41
C GLU A 333 34.74 4.41 10.68
N SER A 334 34.07 4.43 11.83
CA SER A 334 34.69 4.18 13.14
C SER A 334 35.31 2.78 13.25
N ARG A 335 34.76 1.81 12.50
CA ARG A 335 35.18 0.40 12.49
C ARG A 335 36.06 0.05 11.30
N GLY A 336 36.37 1.00 10.42
CA GLY A 336 37.20 0.76 9.23
C GLY A 336 36.57 -0.22 8.23
N LEU A 337 35.24 -0.19 8.09
CA LEU A 337 34.46 -1.08 7.23
C LEU A 337 34.21 -0.51 5.83
N LEU A 338 34.52 0.78 5.58
CA LEU A 338 34.23 1.46 4.31
C LEU A 338 34.90 0.83 3.07
N ASP A 339 35.97 0.06 3.27
CA ASP A 339 36.71 -0.64 2.21
C ASP A 339 36.33 -2.13 2.09
N HIS A 340 35.36 -2.60 2.86
CA HIS A 340 34.87 -3.97 2.81
C HIS A 340 33.88 -4.16 1.67
N THR A 341 33.74 -5.41 1.21
CA THR A 341 32.67 -5.75 0.25
C THR A 341 31.32 -5.70 0.95
N LEU A 342 30.37 -4.93 0.42
CA LEU A 342 28.99 -4.90 0.90
C LEU A 342 28.15 -5.97 0.19
N VAL A 343 27.61 -6.91 0.95
CA VAL A 343 26.54 -7.80 0.51
C VAL A 343 25.21 -7.20 0.96
N MET A 344 24.41 -6.73 0.02
CA MET A 344 23.10 -6.15 0.34
C MET A 344 22.01 -7.20 0.15
N ASP A 345 21.39 -7.64 1.24
CA ASP A 345 20.23 -8.53 1.20
C ASP A 345 18.94 -7.70 1.25
N VAL A 346 18.20 -7.69 0.14
CA VAL A 346 16.92 -6.99 0.00
C VAL A 346 15.72 -7.93 -0.05
N THR A 347 15.90 -9.21 0.27
CA THR A 347 14.84 -10.24 0.18
C THR A 347 13.66 -9.98 1.12
N ARG A 348 13.86 -9.17 2.16
CA ARG A 348 12.83 -8.73 3.11
C ARG A 348 12.42 -7.26 2.96
N SER A 349 12.91 -6.58 1.92
CA SER A 349 12.62 -5.16 1.73
C SER A 349 11.17 -4.94 1.32
N ARG A 350 10.48 -4.05 2.04
CA ARG A 350 9.08 -3.69 1.75
C ARG A 350 8.92 -2.45 0.85
N GLY A 351 10.01 -1.92 0.30
CA GLY A 351 9.97 -0.64 -0.42
C GLY A 351 9.79 0.57 0.50
N GLY A 352 9.39 1.71 -0.08
CA GLY A 352 9.30 3.03 0.56
C GLY A 352 10.07 4.12 -0.22
N SER A 353 10.22 5.31 0.36
CA SER A 353 10.82 6.50 -0.28
C SER A 353 12.29 6.75 0.12
N LEU A 354 12.94 7.83 -0.36
CA LEU A 354 14.32 8.21 -0.01
C LEU A 354 15.44 7.24 -0.41
N GLY A 355 15.22 6.34 -1.38
CA GLY A 355 16.28 5.45 -1.87
C GLY A 355 17.50 6.18 -2.45
N ALA A 356 17.28 7.36 -3.06
CA ALA A 356 18.37 8.20 -3.55
C ALA A 356 19.29 8.69 -2.42
N TYR A 357 18.73 9.04 -1.25
CA TYR A 357 19.49 9.48 -0.09
C TYR A 357 20.45 8.37 0.39
N ALA A 358 19.95 7.13 0.51
CA ALA A 358 20.74 5.97 0.90
C ALA A 358 21.84 5.69 -0.13
N MET A 359 21.50 5.68 -1.42
CA MET A 359 22.47 5.43 -2.50
C MET A 359 23.59 6.46 -2.54
N GLN A 360 23.31 7.75 -2.27
CA GLN A 360 24.32 8.81 -2.23
C GLN A 360 25.39 8.57 -1.15
N ARG A 361 25.03 7.91 -0.05
CA ARG A 361 25.93 7.63 1.07
C ARG A 361 26.66 6.30 0.92
N LEU A 362 25.99 5.31 0.34
CA LEU A 362 26.56 3.97 0.15
C LEU A 362 27.52 3.87 -1.03
N GLN A 363 27.48 4.81 -1.99
CA GLN A 363 28.42 4.81 -3.10
C GLN A 363 28.88 6.22 -3.54
N PRO A 364 30.15 6.37 -3.93
CA PRO A 364 30.69 7.67 -4.32
C PRO A 364 30.41 8.06 -5.79
N ARG A 365 29.84 7.15 -6.61
CA ARG A 365 29.68 7.44 -8.04
C ARG A 365 28.39 8.20 -8.31
N PRO A 366 28.40 9.12 -9.28
CA PRO A 366 27.17 9.76 -9.75
C PRO A 366 26.16 8.70 -10.23
N PHE A 367 24.90 8.89 -9.88
CA PHE A 367 23.80 8.07 -10.37
C PHE A 367 22.66 8.96 -10.88
N LYS A 368 21.79 8.37 -11.70
CA LYS A 368 20.56 9.01 -12.15
C LYS A 368 19.43 8.54 -11.26
N THR A 369 18.58 9.47 -10.85
CA THR A 369 17.32 9.16 -10.18
C THR A 369 16.18 9.89 -10.88
N THR A 370 14.99 9.31 -10.81
CA THR A 370 13.77 9.97 -11.29
C THR A 370 13.11 10.64 -10.10
N PHE A 371 12.89 11.95 -10.19
CA PHE A 371 12.24 12.70 -9.11
C PHE A 371 10.72 12.81 -9.31
N GLY A 372 10.24 12.57 -10.53
CA GLY A 372 8.82 12.51 -10.81
C GLY A 372 8.56 12.21 -12.27
N ASN A 373 7.54 11.39 -12.51
CA ASN A 373 6.91 11.25 -13.82
C ASN A 373 5.46 11.66 -13.64
N LEU A 374 5.08 12.83 -14.16
CA LEU A 374 3.68 13.22 -14.21
C LEU A 374 3.17 13.06 -15.63
N ARG A 375 2.15 12.23 -15.77
CA ARG A 375 1.36 12.16 -16.99
C ARG A 375 0.20 13.12 -16.87
N ILE A 376 -0.10 13.81 -17.96
CA ILE A 376 -1.22 14.74 -18.00
C ILE A 376 -2.52 13.95 -18.02
N SER A 377 -3.36 14.16 -17.01
CA SER A 377 -4.61 13.43 -16.78
C SER A 377 -5.59 14.26 -15.96
N ASP A 378 -6.79 13.71 -15.73
CA ASP A 378 -7.85 14.34 -14.94
C ASP A 378 -7.49 14.55 -13.44
N VAL A 379 -6.38 13.99 -12.97
CA VAL A 379 -5.90 14.16 -11.59
C VAL A 379 -4.68 15.08 -11.49
N THR A 380 -4.14 15.55 -12.62
CA THR A 380 -2.90 16.32 -12.64
C THR A 380 -3.05 17.69 -12.01
N GLU A 381 -4.09 18.45 -12.38
CA GLU A 381 -4.36 19.77 -11.77
C GLU A 381 -4.65 19.65 -10.26
N PRO A 382 -5.56 18.75 -9.80
CA PRO A 382 -5.74 18.52 -8.36
C PRO A 382 -4.45 18.14 -7.63
N PHE A 383 -3.61 17.30 -8.23
CA PHE A 383 -2.32 16.93 -7.62
C PHE A 383 -1.40 18.14 -7.45
N ILE A 384 -1.34 19.05 -8.43
CA ILE A 384 -0.53 20.27 -8.34
C ILE A 384 -1.07 21.18 -7.22
N GLU A 385 -2.38 21.38 -7.16
CA GLU A 385 -3.03 22.20 -6.13
C GLU A 385 -2.78 21.64 -4.72
N ASP A 386 -2.85 20.32 -4.54
CA ASP A 386 -2.54 19.63 -3.29
C ASP A 386 -1.07 19.87 -2.89
N LYS A 387 -0.14 19.72 -3.84
CA LYS A 387 1.29 19.95 -3.57
C LYS A 387 1.62 21.41 -3.26
N GLN A 388 0.95 22.37 -3.91
CA GLN A 388 1.07 23.78 -3.58
C GLN A 388 0.56 24.07 -2.15
N THR A 389 -0.55 23.45 -1.77
CA THR A 389 -1.12 23.57 -0.43
C THR A 389 -0.18 22.99 0.63
N ASP A 390 0.36 21.79 0.40
CA ASP A 390 1.35 21.15 1.27
C ASP A 390 2.61 22.03 1.44
N PHE A 391 3.14 22.55 0.33
CA PHE A 391 4.31 23.42 0.35
C PHE A 391 4.05 24.72 1.12
N ALA A 392 2.91 25.38 0.89
CA ALA A 392 2.53 26.59 1.62
C ALA A 392 2.37 26.34 3.13
N ALA A 393 1.90 25.14 3.51
CA ALA A 393 1.80 24.70 4.90
C ALA A 393 3.14 24.23 5.51
N ARG A 394 4.22 24.19 4.72
CA ARG A 394 5.53 23.58 5.07
C ARG A 394 5.41 22.10 5.46
N ASN A 395 4.39 21.43 4.93
CA ASN A 395 4.16 20.01 5.08
C ASN A 395 4.87 19.25 3.94
N ILE A 396 6.21 19.30 3.92
CA ILE A 396 7.01 18.74 2.82
C ILE A 396 7.33 17.28 3.15
N ASN A 397 6.33 16.43 3.01
CA ASN A 397 6.44 14.99 3.23
C ASN A 397 6.18 14.22 1.92
N ASP A 398 6.97 13.16 1.68
CA ASP A 398 6.71 12.13 0.67
C ASP A 398 6.33 10.83 1.38
N GLY A 399 5.09 10.37 1.18
CA GLY A 399 4.58 9.16 1.84
C GLY A 399 4.60 9.22 3.38
N GLY A 400 4.50 10.42 3.97
CA GLY A 400 4.57 10.62 5.43
C GLY A 400 5.99 10.83 5.97
N VAL A 401 7.02 10.75 5.13
CA VAL A 401 8.41 10.97 5.50
C VAL A 401 8.86 12.36 5.05
N PRO A 402 9.54 13.15 5.90
CA PRO A 402 10.09 14.44 5.48
C PRO A 402 11.00 14.29 4.27
N GLU A 403 10.75 15.08 3.23
CA GLU A 403 11.66 15.14 2.08
C GLU A 403 12.97 15.79 2.52
N THR A 404 14.10 15.17 2.15
CA THR A 404 15.42 15.60 2.63
C THR A 404 16.37 16.02 1.51
N ILE A 405 16.01 15.75 0.26
CA ILE A 405 16.80 16.13 -0.90
C ILE A 405 16.34 17.46 -1.47
N ASP A 406 15.05 17.77 -1.34
CA ASP A 406 14.40 19.02 -1.74
C ASP A 406 13.59 19.58 -0.58
N ASP A 407 13.67 20.89 -0.32
CA ASP A 407 12.80 21.57 0.64
C ASP A 407 11.40 21.85 0.06
N GLY A 408 11.02 21.07 -0.95
CA GLY A 408 9.81 21.20 -1.76
C GLY A 408 9.87 22.33 -2.78
N SER A 409 10.84 23.24 -2.72
CA SER A 409 10.88 24.40 -3.61
C SER A 409 11.17 24.00 -5.06
N TRP A 410 11.97 22.95 -5.26
CA TRP A 410 12.30 22.50 -6.60
C TRP A 410 11.16 21.70 -7.24
N LEU A 411 10.47 20.86 -6.48
CA LEU A 411 9.24 20.22 -6.94
C LEU A 411 8.22 21.27 -7.38
N ILE A 412 7.98 22.31 -6.57
CA ILE A 412 7.04 23.38 -6.91
C ILE A 412 7.49 24.15 -8.15
N SER A 413 8.75 24.59 -8.22
CA SER A 413 9.27 25.28 -9.41
C SER A 413 9.15 24.42 -10.66
N TRP A 414 9.42 23.13 -10.59
CA TRP A 414 9.22 22.24 -11.74
C TRP A 414 7.75 22.11 -12.14
N LEU A 415 6.83 22.00 -11.17
CA LEU A 415 5.39 21.93 -11.45
C LEU A 415 4.88 23.23 -12.10
N GLU A 416 5.33 24.37 -11.61
CA GLU A 416 4.86 25.70 -12.04
C GLU A 416 5.53 26.16 -13.34
N ASP A 417 6.84 25.99 -13.46
CA ASP A 417 7.61 26.57 -14.56
C ASP A 417 7.70 25.63 -15.77
N GLU A 418 8.05 24.36 -15.52
CA GLU A 418 8.33 23.40 -16.60
C GLU A 418 7.11 22.56 -16.97
N PHE A 419 6.39 22.05 -15.96
CA PHE A 419 5.28 21.15 -16.18
C PHE A 419 4.04 21.89 -16.68
N SER A 420 3.67 23.00 -16.04
CA SER A 420 2.49 23.79 -16.45
C SER A 420 2.66 24.41 -17.83
N ALA A 421 3.88 24.81 -18.22
CA ALA A 421 4.17 25.23 -19.59
C ALA A 421 3.94 24.08 -20.60
N ARG A 422 4.44 22.88 -20.30
CA ARG A 422 4.21 21.69 -21.14
C ARG A 422 2.75 21.27 -21.21
N LEU A 423 2.00 21.46 -20.11
CA LEU A 423 0.55 21.27 -20.05
C LEU A 423 -0.18 22.22 -21.00
N ALA A 424 0.14 23.51 -20.97
CA ALA A 424 -0.42 24.52 -21.86
C ALA A 424 -0.12 24.25 -23.35
N GLU A 425 1.02 23.62 -23.64
CA GLU A 425 1.43 23.20 -24.99
C GLU A 425 0.76 21.90 -25.48
N GLY A 426 -0.01 21.20 -24.62
CA GLY A 426 -0.67 19.94 -24.96
C GLY A 426 0.25 18.71 -25.03
N ASN A 427 1.43 18.78 -24.42
CA ASN A 427 2.35 17.65 -24.34
C ASN A 427 1.78 16.53 -23.44
N ARG A 428 1.91 15.25 -23.81
CA ARG A 428 1.23 14.15 -23.09
C ARG A 428 1.96 13.64 -21.84
N ILE A 429 3.26 13.88 -21.72
CA ILE A 429 4.12 13.40 -20.63
C ILE A 429 5.19 14.46 -20.33
N ALA A 430 5.44 14.72 -19.05
CA ALA A 430 6.63 15.43 -18.60
C ALA A 430 7.37 14.61 -17.54
N GLN A 431 8.65 14.37 -17.79
CA GLN A 431 9.54 13.61 -16.92
C GLN A 431 10.59 14.53 -16.33
N MET A 432 10.78 14.44 -15.02
CA MET A 432 11.83 15.11 -14.30
C MET A 432 13.01 14.15 -14.09
N CYS A 433 14.10 14.38 -14.80
CA CYS A 433 15.34 13.63 -14.67
C CYS A 433 16.39 14.50 -13.98
N HIS A 434 17.02 13.99 -12.91
CA HIS A 434 18.16 14.64 -12.30
C HIS A 434 19.38 13.70 -12.30
N SER A 435 20.55 14.26 -12.61
CA SER A 435 21.83 13.67 -12.22
C SER A 435 22.15 14.16 -10.82
N SER A 436 22.33 13.28 -9.84
CA SER A 436 22.66 13.65 -8.46
C SER A 436 24.03 14.34 -8.38
N TRP A 437 24.07 15.64 -8.69
CA TRP A 437 25.22 16.50 -8.50
C TRP A 437 24.77 17.95 -8.35
N PRO A 438 24.45 18.37 -7.10
CA PRO A 438 24.77 19.73 -6.70
C PRO A 438 25.57 19.82 -5.38
N MET A 439 25.68 18.75 -4.59
CA MET A 439 26.30 18.86 -3.24
C MET A 439 27.82 19.13 -3.28
N HIS A 440 28.51 18.62 -4.30
CA HIS A 440 29.94 18.93 -4.49
C HIS A 440 30.19 20.38 -4.93
N GLN A 441 29.22 21.07 -5.55
CA GLN A 441 29.40 22.49 -5.86
C GLN A 441 29.32 23.36 -4.60
N ARG A 442 28.46 23.06 -3.61
CA ARG A 442 28.46 23.83 -2.35
C ARG A 442 29.70 23.56 -1.50
N ILE A 443 30.11 22.30 -1.35
CA ILE A 443 31.30 21.95 -0.56
C ILE A 443 32.58 22.50 -1.22
N LEU A 444 32.72 22.45 -2.55
CA LEU A 444 33.87 23.05 -3.24
C LEU A 444 33.83 24.59 -3.22
N THR A 445 32.66 25.22 -3.28
CA THR A 445 32.55 26.69 -3.20
C THR A 445 32.84 27.21 -1.79
N GLU A 446 32.42 26.50 -0.74
CA GLU A 446 32.76 26.83 0.64
C GLU A 446 34.23 26.52 0.96
N TYR A 447 34.81 25.42 0.45
CA TYR A 447 36.24 25.13 0.60
C TYR A 447 37.13 26.15 -0.14
N PHE A 448 36.74 26.60 -1.34
CA PHE A 448 37.47 27.63 -2.07
C PHE A 448 37.35 29.01 -1.39
N SER A 449 36.20 29.34 -0.80
CA SER A 449 36.02 30.57 -0.03
C SER A 449 36.85 30.57 1.27
N LEU A 450 36.96 29.42 1.96
CA LEU A 450 37.80 29.27 3.15
C LEU A 450 39.30 29.32 2.82
N LEU A 451 39.73 28.68 1.74
CA LEU A 451 41.13 28.75 1.27
C LEU A 451 41.54 30.15 0.83
N GLN A 452 40.65 30.91 0.17
CA GLN A 452 40.94 32.31 -0.17
C GLN A 452 41.01 33.23 1.05
N SER A 453 40.26 32.95 2.12
CA SER A 453 40.31 33.74 3.36
C SER A 453 41.50 33.42 4.27
N THR A 454 42.11 32.23 4.11
CA THR A 454 43.22 31.76 4.98
C THR A 454 44.59 32.02 4.34
N PHE A 455 44.66 32.20 3.01
CA PHE A 455 45.90 32.54 2.28
C PHE A 455 45.97 34.01 1.84
N ALA A 456 44.98 34.83 2.18
CA ALA A 456 45.06 36.28 2.00
C ALA A 456 45.53 36.93 3.32
N GLY A 457 46.84 37.11 3.42
CA GLY A 457 47.41 38.14 4.29
C GLY A 457 48.90 38.34 3.99
N PRO A 458 49.43 39.57 4.10
CA PRO A 458 48.76 40.84 4.42
C PRO A 458 48.25 41.63 3.20
#